data_AF-A0A3R9MYW5-F1
#
_entry.id   AF-A0A3R9MYW5-F1
#
_cell.length_a   1.000
_cell.length_b   1.000
_cell.length_c   1.000
_cell.angle_alpha   90.00
_cell.angle_beta   90.00
_cell.angle_gamma   90.00
#
_symmetry.space_group_name_H-M   'P 1'
#
loop_
_entity.id
_entity.type
_entity.pdbx_description
1 polymer ?
#
loop_
_entity_poly.entity_id
_entity_poly.type
_entity_poly.pdbx_seq_one_letter_code
_entity_poly.pdbx_strand_id
1 'polypeptide(L)'
;MTTNLAKQKENLEAYIRSTGYNTRGMNVENNHVLIEKPILDSYEDEHRRKELVDLVNVIETRTRGGKYEVTDFESDSLQEVSENSVERTEADKKKTISVDYLVKLFSGKLDFSQEQLDDGQYNLTDFLGKKIIKLKRRTRNREIGKILQTAKVQTATSMDDLKSIVSLINPERNVSMVVSQSLFSVLEKMKDTSGNYLLKVDKETGTSETFFVDNFLIVDDTTLGNKGDKKGFIGDLENFVTLFDRKKDTLSWVNANDYFGKRLILHTRFDVKKVEEDCGYFIQWN
;
A
#
# COMPACT_ATOMS: atom_id res chain seq x y z
N MET A 1 -9.79 28.99 -1.56
CA MET A 1 -9.24 27.73 -2.11
C MET A 1 -10.31 26.83 -2.75
N THR A 2 -11.54 26.81 -2.22
CA THR A 2 -12.70 26.03 -2.73
C THR A 2 -13.05 26.27 -4.20
N THR A 3 -12.88 27.48 -4.72
CA THR A 3 -13.19 27.83 -6.12
C THR A 3 -12.26 27.18 -7.14
N ASN A 4 -11.04 26.80 -6.75
CA ASN A 4 -10.07 26.18 -7.66
C ASN A 4 -10.33 24.69 -7.83
N LEU A 5 -10.58 23.97 -6.72
CA LEU A 5 -10.87 22.54 -6.75
C LEU A 5 -12.16 22.21 -7.52
N ALA A 6 -13.22 23.00 -7.33
CA ALA A 6 -14.46 22.82 -8.07
C ALA A 6 -14.23 22.92 -9.59
N LYS A 7 -13.47 23.94 -10.03
CA LYS A 7 -13.11 24.13 -11.43
C LYS A 7 -12.22 23.02 -11.99
N GLN A 8 -11.27 22.52 -11.20
CA GLN A 8 -10.43 21.37 -11.57
C GLN A 8 -11.28 20.11 -11.80
N LYS A 9 -12.27 19.87 -10.92
CA LYS A 9 -13.24 18.77 -11.06
C LYS A 9 -14.12 18.94 -12.30
N GLU A 10 -14.65 20.14 -12.55
CA GLU A 10 -15.43 20.45 -13.74
C GLU A 10 -14.64 20.22 -15.05
N ASN A 11 -13.37 20.65 -15.10
CA ASN A 11 -12.53 20.43 -16.28
C ASN A 11 -12.27 18.93 -16.52
N LEU A 12 -12.01 18.16 -15.44
CA LEU A 12 -11.85 16.71 -15.53
C LEU A 12 -13.13 16.04 -16.04
N GLU A 13 -14.29 16.45 -15.54
CA GLU A 13 -15.58 15.95 -15.99
C GLU A 13 -15.82 16.24 -17.47
N ALA A 14 -15.54 17.47 -17.91
CA ALA A 14 -15.67 17.88 -19.30
C ALA A 14 -14.76 17.05 -20.23
N TYR A 15 -13.54 16.72 -19.79
CA TYR A 15 -12.65 15.81 -20.52
C TYR A 15 -13.24 14.40 -20.67
N ILE A 16 -13.86 13.87 -19.61
CA ILE A 16 -14.46 12.54 -19.61
C ILE A 16 -15.69 12.50 -20.52
N ARG A 17 -16.65 13.42 -20.32
CA ARG A 17 -17.90 13.46 -21.11
C ARG A 17 -17.64 13.72 -22.59
N SER A 18 -16.65 14.54 -22.92
CA SER A 18 -16.23 14.77 -24.31
C SER A 18 -15.40 13.63 -24.91
N THR A 19 -15.29 12.47 -24.24
CA THR A 19 -14.52 11.33 -24.75
C THR A 19 -13.08 11.68 -25.15
N GLY A 20 -12.50 12.62 -24.40
CA GLY A 20 -11.13 13.09 -24.53
C GLY A 20 -10.93 14.31 -25.42
N TYR A 21 -11.97 14.87 -26.04
CA TYR A 21 -11.83 16.04 -26.93
C TYR A 21 -11.60 17.36 -26.18
N ASN A 22 -12.20 17.54 -25.00
CA ASN A 22 -12.05 18.76 -24.21
C ASN A 22 -10.92 18.61 -23.19
N THR A 23 -9.77 19.22 -23.47
CA THR A 23 -8.61 19.24 -22.56
C THR A 23 -8.41 20.59 -21.88
N ARG A 24 -9.40 21.49 -21.95
CA ARG A 24 -9.27 22.85 -21.44
C ARG A 24 -9.00 22.83 -19.94
N GLY A 25 -7.91 23.50 -19.54
CA GLY A 25 -7.53 23.59 -18.12
C GLY A 25 -6.97 22.29 -17.53
N MET A 26 -6.70 21.27 -18.37
CA MET A 26 -6.02 20.04 -17.96
C MET A 26 -4.55 20.08 -18.38
N ASN A 27 -3.67 19.47 -17.59
CA ASN A 27 -2.29 19.21 -17.99
C ASN A 27 -2.22 17.91 -18.82
N VAL A 28 -1.74 17.99 -20.06
CA VAL A 28 -1.68 16.86 -21.00
C VAL A 28 -0.22 16.55 -21.35
N GLU A 29 0.21 15.32 -21.08
CA GLU A 29 1.50 14.77 -21.48
C GLU A 29 1.27 13.48 -22.29
N ASN A 30 1.80 13.38 -23.51
CA ASN A 30 1.69 12.17 -24.37
C ASN A 30 0.25 11.65 -24.54
N ASN A 31 -0.70 12.53 -24.86
CA ASN A 31 -2.15 12.22 -24.96
C ASN A 31 -2.79 11.69 -23.67
N HIS A 32 -2.12 11.83 -22.53
CA HIS A 32 -2.66 11.50 -21.23
C HIS A 32 -2.92 12.77 -20.43
N VAL A 33 -4.09 12.87 -19.84
CA VAL A 33 -4.44 13.95 -18.90
C VAL A 33 -3.94 13.59 -17.51
N LEU A 34 -3.15 14.47 -16.90
CA LEU A 34 -2.75 14.36 -15.50
C LEU A 34 -3.96 14.61 -14.58
N ILE A 35 -4.22 13.70 -13.66
CA ILE A 35 -5.17 13.94 -12.58
C ILE A 35 -4.43 14.72 -11.50
N GLU A 36 -4.89 15.95 -11.26
CA GLU A 36 -4.26 16.81 -10.26
C GLU A 36 -4.45 16.24 -8.85
N LYS A 37 -3.38 16.26 -8.05
CA LYS A 37 -3.35 15.74 -6.68
C LYS A 37 -4.51 16.26 -5.81
N PRO A 38 -4.86 17.56 -5.81
CA PRO A 38 -6.01 18.06 -5.03
C PRO A 38 -7.35 17.39 -5.36
N ILE A 39 -7.56 16.93 -6.61
CA ILE A 39 -8.77 16.19 -6.98
C ILE A 39 -8.80 14.87 -6.21
N LEU A 40 -7.71 14.11 -6.25
CA LEU A 40 -7.62 12.81 -5.58
C LEU A 40 -7.69 12.97 -4.06
N ASP A 41 -6.94 13.91 -3.50
CA ASP A 41 -6.90 14.15 -2.05
C ASP A 41 -8.30 14.51 -1.52
N SER A 42 -9.13 15.21 -2.31
CA SER A 42 -10.52 15.54 -1.93
C SER A 42 -11.47 14.35 -1.80
N TYR A 43 -11.03 13.16 -2.23
CA TYR A 43 -11.79 11.91 -2.15
C TYR A 43 -11.18 10.91 -1.17
N GLU A 44 -10.06 11.26 -0.53
CA GLU A 44 -9.55 10.46 0.58
C GLU A 44 -10.43 10.69 1.82
N ASP A 45 -10.71 9.59 2.53
CA ASP A 45 -11.53 9.60 3.73
C ASP A 45 -10.62 9.35 4.94
N GLU A 46 -10.50 10.35 5.80
CA GLU A 46 -9.67 10.33 7.01
C GLU A 46 -10.19 9.31 8.05
N HIS A 47 -11.48 8.96 8.00
CA HIS A 47 -12.09 7.97 8.90
C HIS A 47 -12.06 6.55 8.32
N ARG A 48 -11.44 6.36 7.15
CA ARG A 48 -11.29 5.03 6.57
C ARG A 48 -10.32 4.23 7.42
N ARG A 49 -10.69 2.97 7.68
CA ARG A 49 -9.82 1.97 8.30
C ARG A 49 -8.49 1.85 7.56
N LYS A 50 -7.40 1.69 8.33
CA LYS A 50 -6.06 1.48 7.79
C LYS A 50 -6.02 0.24 6.89
N GLU A 51 -5.28 0.34 5.80
CA GLU A 51 -4.92 -0.77 4.91
C GLU A 51 -3.39 -0.93 4.87
N LEU A 52 -2.89 -2.00 4.23
CA LEU A 52 -1.45 -2.26 4.09
C LEU A 52 -0.66 -1.03 3.60
N VAL A 53 -1.15 -0.33 2.57
CA VAL A 53 -0.48 0.84 2.01
C VAL A 53 -0.33 2.01 2.98
N ASP A 54 -1.12 2.06 4.05
CA ASP A 54 -1.03 3.13 5.07
C ASP A 54 0.04 2.84 6.14
N LEU A 55 0.59 1.61 6.16
CA LEU A 55 1.55 1.15 7.16
C LEU A 55 2.96 0.92 6.59
N VAL A 56 3.17 1.18 5.29
CA VAL A 56 4.48 1.08 4.64
C VAL A 56 5.06 2.46 4.40
N ASN A 57 6.38 2.55 4.28
CA ASN A 57 7.02 3.81 3.89
C ASN A 57 6.64 4.17 2.44
N VAL A 58 6.27 5.43 2.20
CA VAL A 58 5.90 5.93 0.87
C VAL A 58 6.78 7.11 0.50
N ILE A 59 7.57 6.96 -0.56
CA ILE A 59 8.46 7.99 -1.08
C ILE A 59 7.91 8.50 -2.40
N GLU A 60 7.62 9.80 -2.47
CA GLU A 60 7.30 10.46 -3.73
C GLU A 60 8.58 10.64 -4.57
N THR A 61 8.59 10.13 -5.80
CA THR A 61 9.74 10.24 -6.72
C THR A 61 9.38 11.00 -8.00
N ARG A 62 10.31 11.82 -8.49
CA ARG A 62 10.16 12.54 -9.76
C ARG A 62 10.77 11.78 -10.95
N THR A 63 11.64 10.80 -10.67
CA THR A 63 12.40 10.06 -11.68
C THR A 63 11.75 8.71 -12.00
N ARG A 64 12.20 8.06 -13.09
CA ARG A 64 11.74 6.71 -13.44
C ARG A 64 12.38 5.65 -12.53
N GLY A 65 13.54 5.92 -11.99
CA GLY A 65 14.24 5.02 -11.10
C GLY A 65 15.35 5.78 -10.37
N GLY A 66 15.98 5.08 -9.44
CA GLY A 66 17.06 5.60 -8.64
C GLY A 66 17.49 4.58 -7.59
N LYS A 67 18.44 5.01 -6.78
CA LYS A 67 18.97 4.27 -5.65
C LYS A 67 18.45 4.91 -4.37
N TYR A 68 17.86 4.11 -3.49
CA TYR A 68 17.47 4.52 -2.15
C TYR A 68 18.44 3.91 -1.14
N GLU A 69 18.84 4.69 -0.15
CA GLU A 69 19.77 4.27 0.90
C GLU A 69 19.18 4.64 2.26
N VAL A 70 19.22 3.70 3.19
CA VAL A 70 18.81 3.88 4.58
C VAL A 70 19.88 3.29 5.49
N THR A 71 20.04 3.87 6.66
CA THR A 71 20.90 3.30 7.69
C THR A 71 20.23 2.06 8.26
N ASP A 72 20.98 0.97 8.38
CA ASP A 72 20.53 -0.25 9.04
C ASP A 72 20.14 0.04 10.49
N PHE A 73 18.93 -0.38 10.88
CA PHE A 73 18.36 -0.13 12.21
C PHE A 73 19.31 -0.45 13.38
N GLU A 74 19.95 -1.62 13.37
CA GLU A 74 20.87 -2.04 14.44
C GLU A 74 22.15 -1.19 14.50
N SER A 75 22.50 -0.57 13.37
CA SER A 75 23.64 0.34 13.25
C SER A 75 23.27 1.80 13.55
N ASP A 76 21.98 2.10 13.76
CA ASP A 76 21.50 3.47 13.99
C ASP A 76 21.52 3.89 15.45
N SER A 77 22.59 3.54 16.15
CA SER A 77 22.88 3.97 17.53
C SER A 77 24.08 4.89 17.59
N LEU A 78 24.20 5.64 18.70
CA LEU A 78 25.41 6.37 19.02
C LEU A 78 26.44 5.41 19.62
N GLN A 79 27.69 5.55 19.20
CA GLN A 79 28.80 4.81 19.78
C GLN A 79 29.52 5.70 20.80
N GLU A 80 30.00 5.08 21.88
CA GLU A 80 30.87 5.75 22.84
C GLU A 80 32.20 6.09 22.17
N VAL A 81 32.60 7.36 22.21
CA VAL A 81 33.88 7.83 21.68
C VAL A 81 34.65 8.46 22.82
N SER A 82 35.91 8.06 23.02
CA SER A 82 36.75 8.72 24.02
C SER A 82 37.14 10.12 23.52
N GLU A 83 37.07 11.14 24.38
CA GLU A 83 37.43 12.53 23.99
C GLU A 83 38.88 12.66 23.47
N ASN A 84 39.73 11.68 23.79
CA ASN A 84 41.15 11.63 23.40
C ASN A 84 41.43 10.75 22.17
N SER A 85 40.44 10.02 21.64
CA SER A 85 40.59 9.18 20.44
C SER A 85 40.10 9.92 19.20
N VAL A 86 41.03 10.33 18.34
CA VAL A 86 40.74 11.02 17.07
C VAL A 86 40.37 10.03 15.95
N GLU A 87 40.65 8.74 16.13
CA GLU A 87 40.52 7.74 15.09
C GLU A 87 39.21 6.97 15.22
N ARG A 88 38.31 7.17 14.24
CA ARG A 88 37.15 6.29 14.03
C ARG A 88 37.60 5.01 13.33
N THR A 89 37.19 3.86 13.84
CA THR A 89 37.50 2.55 13.24
C THR A 89 36.50 2.18 12.14
N GLU A 90 36.80 1.17 11.32
CA GLU A 90 35.82 0.61 10.35
C GLU A 90 34.59 0.00 11.05
N ALA A 91 34.69 -0.39 12.33
CA ALA A 91 33.55 -0.83 13.14
C ALA A 91 32.61 0.34 13.52
N ASP A 92 33.06 1.59 13.35
CA ASP A 92 32.28 2.80 13.62
C ASP A 92 31.45 3.23 12.40
N LYS A 93 31.65 2.59 11.24
CA LYS A 93 30.85 2.84 10.06
C LYS A 93 29.49 2.20 10.22
N LYS A 94 28.46 3.04 10.29
CA LYS A 94 27.06 2.61 10.21
C LYS A 94 26.84 1.80 8.93
N LYS A 95 26.22 0.62 9.05
CA LYS A 95 25.83 -0.16 7.87
C LYS A 95 24.70 0.57 7.15
N THR A 96 24.77 0.57 5.83
CA THR A 96 23.76 1.18 4.96
C THR A 96 23.13 0.10 4.09
N ILE A 97 21.81 0.07 4.06
CA ILE A 97 21.02 -0.76 3.18
C ILE A 97 20.74 0.06 1.93
N SER A 98 20.96 -0.53 0.76
CA SER A 98 20.67 0.13 -0.50
C SER A 98 19.82 -0.70 -1.44
N VAL A 99 18.83 -0.04 -2.03
CA VAL A 99 17.88 -0.66 -2.95
C VAL A 99 17.67 0.20 -4.19
N ASP A 100 17.84 -0.42 -5.35
CA ASP A 100 17.47 0.18 -6.63
C ASP A 100 15.95 0.02 -6.88
N TYR A 101 15.31 1.12 -7.27
CA TYR A 101 13.92 1.12 -7.68
C TYR A 101 13.75 1.55 -9.14
N LEU A 102 12.73 1.00 -9.80
CA LEU A 102 12.35 1.34 -11.16
C LEU A 102 10.83 1.32 -11.25
N VAL A 103 10.22 2.51 -11.33
CA VAL A 103 8.76 2.65 -11.33
C VAL A 103 8.14 1.94 -12.52
N LYS A 104 7.14 1.12 -12.23
CA LYS A 104 6.37 0.33 -13.20
C LYS A 104 5.07 1.05 -13.50
N LEU A 105 4.57 0.86 -14.72
CA LEU A 105 3.26 1.37 -15.13
C LEU A 105 2.18 0.32 -14.80
N PHE A 106 1.18 0.73 -14.05
CA PHE A 106 -0.05 -0.03 -13.83
C PHE A 106 -1.20 0.70 -14.51
N SER A 107 -1.86 0.03 -15.44
CA SER A 107 -2.97 0.62 -16.19
C SER A 107 -4.21 -0.27 -16.17
N GLY A 108 -5.39 0.33 -16.10
CA GLY A 108 -6.64 -0.42 -16.07
C GLY A 108 -7.81 0.38 -16.62
N LYS A 109 -8.77 -0.33 -17.21
CA LYS A 109 -10.01 0.26 -17.71
C LYS A 109 -10.85 0.78 -16.54
N LEU A 110 -11.41 1.96 -16.71
CA LEU A 110 -12.50 2.48 -15.90
C LEU A 110 -13.81 2.26 -16.66
N ASP A 111 -14.59 1.28 -16.22
CA ASP A 111 -15.92 1.02 -16.79
C ASP A 111 -16.95 2.06 -16.34
N PHE A 112 -17.74 2.56 -17.30
CA PHE A 112 -18.93 3.38 -17.09
C PHE A 112 -20.08 2.81 -17.93
N SER A 113 -21.31 2.91 -17.43
CA SER A 113 -22.48 2.81 -18.29
C SER A 113 -22.65 4.09 -19.10
N GLN A 114 -23.34 4.03 -20.24
CA GLN A 114 -23.66 5.24 -21.01
C GLN A 114 -24.53 6.20 -20.19
N GLU A 115 -25.47 5.67 -19.41
CA GLU A 115 -26.26 6.46 -18.46
C GLU A 115 -25.40 7.27 -17.48
N GLN A 116 -24.30 6.71 -16.97
CA GLN A 116 -23.36 7.44 -16.10
C GLN A 116 -22.62 8.57 -16.83
N LEU A 117 -22.45 8.48 -18.14
CA LEU A 117 -21.79 9.50 -18.97
C LEU A 117 -22.76 10.55 -19.50
N ASP A 118 -24.03 10.19 -19.70
CA ASP A 118 -25.06 11.02 -20.33
C ASP A 118 -25.95 11.72 -19.30
N ASP A 119 -26.20 11.11 -18.14
CA ASP A 119 -27.03 11.71 -17.09
C ASP A 119 -26.25 12.78 -16.32
N GLY A 120 -26.71 14.02 -16.42
CA GLY A 120 -26.17 15.18 -15.70
C GLY A 120 -26.53 15.20 -14.21
N GLN A 121 -27.46 14.35 -13.76
CA GLN A 121 -27.82 14.23 -12.34
C GLN A 121 -26.80 13.38 -11.55
N TYR A 122 -26.00 12.56 -12.22
CA TYR A 122 -24.97 11.75 -11.58
C TYR A 122 -23.68 12.56 -11.40
N ASN A 123 -23.19 12.67 -10.15
CA ASN A 123 -21.90 13.29 -9.88
C ASN A 123 -20.76 12.35 -10.31
N LEU A 124 -20.43 12.42 -11.60
CA LEU A 124 -19.45 11.58 -12.28
C LEU A 124 -18.06 11.72 -11.65
N THR A 125 -17.68 12.94 -11.27
CA THR A 125 -16.37 13.22 -10.68
C THR A 125 -16.22 12.55 -9.32
N ASP A 126 -17.26 12.57 -8.48
CA ASP A 126 -17.22 11.90 -7.17
C ASP A 126 -17.16 10.38 -7.26
N PHE A 127 -17.98 9.80 -8.14
CA PHE A 127 -17.94 8.36 -8.40
C PHE A 127 -16.57 7.94 -8.94
N LEU A 128 -16.04 8.70 -9.90
CA LEU A 128 -14.73 8.46 -10.49
C LEU A 128 -13.62 8.55 -9.46
N GLY A 129 -13.57 9.61 -8.67
CA GLY A 129 -12.55 9.84 -7.65
C GLY A 129 -12.48 8.69 -6.66
N LYS A 130 -13.64 8.29 -6.11
CA LYS A 130 -13.75 7.12 -5.21
C LYS A 130 -13.29 5.82 -5.88
N LYS A 131 -13.66 5.60 -7.15
CA LYS A 131 -13.24 4.42 -7.92
C LYS A 131 -11.72 4.41 -8.16
N ILE A 132 -11.12 5.54 -8.52
CA ILE A 132 -9.67 5.68 -8.74
C ILE A 132 -8.92 5.35 -7.44
N ILE A 133 -9.29 5.95 -6.31
CA ILE A 133 -8.64 5.70 -5.02
C ILE A 133 -8.70 4.22 -4.67
N LYS A 134 -9.89 3.61 -4.77
CA LYS A 134 -10.08 2.18 -4.48
C LYS A 134 -9.19 1.30 -5.35
N LEU A 135 -9.13 1.56 -6.66
CA LEU A 135 -8.30 0.79 -7.59
C LEU A 135 -6.81 0.96 -7.30
N LYS A 136 -6.36 2.19 -7.06
CA LYS A 136 -4.97 2.48 -6.71
C LYS A 136 -4.56 1.72 -5.46
N ARG A 137 -5.32 1.86 -4.37
CA ARG A 137 -5.02 1.23 -3.08
C ARG A 137 -5.02 -0.28 -3.17
N ARG A 138 -6.04 -0.88 -3.82
CA ARG A 138 -6.08 -2.34 -4.06
C ARG A 138 -4.87 -2.82 -4.85
N THR A 139 -4.46 -2.08 -5.88
CA THR A 139 -3.28 -2.42 -6.69
C THR A 139 -2.00 -2.35 -5.85
N ARG A 140 -1.84 -1.28 -5.06
CA ARG A 140 -0.68 -1.10 -4.16
C ARG A 140 -0.61 -2.20 -3.10
N ASN A 141 -1.71 -2.47 -2.40
CA ASN A 141 -1.78 -3.53 -1.40
C ASN A 141 -1.39 -4.90 -1.97
N ARG A 142 -1.80 -5.20 -3.22
CA ARG A 142 -1.40 -6.44 -3.90
C ARG A 142 0.10 -6.49 -4.18
N GLU A 143 0.68 -5.41 -4.68
CA GLU A 143 2.13 -5.38 -4.94
C GLU A 143 2.95 -5.38 -3.63
N ILE A 144 2.47 -4.74 -2.57
CA ILE A 144 3.02 -4.84 -1.20
C ILE A 144 2.96 -6.29 -0.73
N GLY A 145 1.80 -6.94 -0.84
CA GLY A 145 1.61 -8.34 -0.43
C GLY A 145 2.56 -9.31 -1.14
N LYS A 146 2.94 -9.05 -2.39
CA LYS A 146 4.00 -9.82 -3.09
C LYS A 146 5.36 -9.66 -2.44
N ILE A 147 5.70 -8.46 -1.95
CA ILE A 147 6.95 -8.22 -1.23
C ILE A 147 6.93 -8.90 0.14
N LEU A 148 5.80 -8.85 0.88
CA LEU A 148 5.66 -9.52 2.18
C LEU A 148 5.89 -11.04 2.08
N GLN A 149 5.46 -11.67 0.99
CA GLN A 149 5.69 -13.09 0.70
C GLN A 149 7.18 -13.46 0.53
N THR A 150 8.06 -12.48 0.32
CA THR A 150 9.52 -12.70 0.21
C THR A 150 10.25 -12.66 1.55
N ALA A 151 9.55 -12.38 2.64
CA ALA A 151 10.12 -12.42 3.98
C ALA A 151 10.51 -13.86 4.37
N LYS A 152 11.36 -13.98 5.39
CA LYS A 152 11.77 -15.29 5.91
C LYS A 152 10.56 -16.06 6.40
N VAL A 153 10.39 -17.29 5.91
CA VAL A 153 9.22 -18.11 6.22
C VAL A 153 9.32 -18.71 7.62
N GLN A 154 8.22 -18.64 8.38
CA GLN A 154 8.00 -19.33 9.63
C GLN A 154 6.69 -20.14 9.56
N THR A 155 6.70 -21.33 10.14
CA THR A 155 5.50 -22.17 10.25
C THR A 155 4.84 -21.93 11.61
N ALA A 156 3.51 -21.86 11.63
CA ALA A 156 2.72 -21.77 12.85
C ALA A 156 1.57 -22.79 12.81
N THR A 157 1.30 -23.42 13.94
CA THR A 157 0.18 -24.36 14.14
C THR A 157 -0.70 -23.96 15.33
N SER A 158 -0.24 -23.01 16.13
CA SER A 158 -0.90 -22.54 17.33
C SER A 158 -0.83 -21.02 17.48
N MET A 159 -1.63 -20.47 18.40
CA MET A 159 -1.56 -19.06 18.80
C MET A 159 -0.21 -18.72 19.45
N ASP A 160 0.39 -19.68 20.14
CA ASP A 160 1.67 -19.49 20.83
C ASP A 160 2.84 -19.43 19.86
N ASP A 161 2.79 -20.17 18.74
CA ASP A 161 3.77 -20.03 17.66
C ASP A 161 3.75 -18.61 17.09
N LEU A 162 2.57 -18.04 16.87
CA LEU A 162 2.41 -16.66 16.39
C LEU A 162 2.97 -15.63 17.39
N LYS A 163 2.69 -15.80 18.70
CA LYS A 163 3.26 -14.95 19.76
C LYS A 163 4.79 -15.07 19.83
N SER A 164 5.32 -16.27 19.64
CA SER A 164 6.76 -16.51 19.60
C SER A 164 7.40 -15.76 18.43
N ILE A 165 6.75 -15.74 17.26
CA ILE A 165 7.23 -15.00 16.09
C ILE A 165 7.14 -13.49 16.30
N VAL A 166 6.07 -12.97 16.92
CA VAL A 166 5.99 -11.56 17.34
C VAL A 166 7.19 -11.19 18.23
N SER A 167 7.56 -12.07 19.16
CA SER A 167 8.67 -11.85 20.09
C SER A 167 10.06 -11.89 19.44
N LEU A 168 10.18 -12.31 18.17
CA LEU A 168 11.43 -12.25 17.41
C LEU A 168 11.70 -10.85 16.84
N ILE A 169 10.69 -9.98 16.77
CA ILE A 169 10.84 -8.62 16.26
C ILE A 169 11.35 -7.72 17.40
N ASN A 170 12.29 -6.83 17.08
CA ASN A 170 12.81 -5.86 18.04
C ASN A 170 11.65 -5.01 18.59
N PRO A 171 11.48 -4.91 19.93
CA PRO A 171 10.34 -4.21 20.55
C PRO A 171 10.31 -2.70 20.31
N GLU A 172 11.39 -2.09 19.85
CA GLU A 172 11.41 -0.67 19.45
C GLU A 172 10.72 -0.43 18.10
N ARG A 173 10.43 -1.50 17.34
CA ARG A 173 9.77 -1.42 16.03
C ARG A 173 8.25 -1.38 16.17
N ASN A 174 7.61 -0.80 15.17
CA ASN A 174 6.16 -0.79 15.03
C ASN A 174 5.68 -2.13 14.45
N VAL A 175 5.27 -3.06 15.32
CA VAL A 175 4.98 -4.44 14.95
C VAL A 175 3.58 -4.54 14.36
N SER A 176 3.49 -4.99 13.12
CA SER A 176 2.24 -5.24 12.42
C SER A 176 2.04 -6.73 12.16
N MET A 177 0.83 -7.21 12.43
CA MET A 177 0.38 -8.54 12.05
C MET A 177 -0.65 -8.43 10.93
N VAL A 178 -0.32 -8.98 9.77
CA VAL A 178 -1.19 -9.00 8.59
C VAL A 178 -1.59 -10.45 8.31
N VAL A 179 -2.88 -10.76 8.31
CA VAL A 179 -3.36 -12.14 8.12
C VAL A 179 -4.30 -12.24 6.92
N SER A 180 -4.22 -13.35 6.20
CA SER A 180 -5.22 -13.67 5.17
C SER A 180 -6.59 -13.92 5.81
N GLN A 181 -7.67 -13.68 5.09
CA GLN A 181 -9.04 -13.98 5.54
C GLN A 181 -9.18 -15.44 5.98
N SER A 182 -8.61 -16.36 5.21
CA SER A 182 -8.63 -17.79 5.54
C SER A 182 -7.88 -18.12 6.83
N LEU A 183 -6.75 -17.47 7.11
CA LEU A 183 -6.07 -17.62 8.40
C LEU A 183 -6.87 -17.00 9.53
N PHE A 184 -7.38 -15.78 9.35
CA PHE A 184 -8.22 -15.11 10.33
C PHE A 184 -9.42 -15.99 10.74
N SER A 185 -10.08 -16.63 9.78
CA SER A 185 -11.21 -17.53 10.04
C SER A 185 -10.87 -18.80 10.83
N VAL A 186 -9.59 -19.20 10.86
CA VAL A 186 -9.11 -20.25 11.77
C VAL A 186 -8.91 -19.68 13.17
N LEU A 187 -8.19 -18.56 13.27
CA LEU A 187 -7.84 -17.93 14.54
C LEU A 187 -9.06 -17.48 15.35
N GLU A 188 -10.07 -16.90 14.67
CA GLU A 188 -11.30 -16.41 15.33
C GLU A 188 -12.14 -17.53 15.95
N LYS A 189 -11.93 -18.80 15.55
CA LYS A 189 -12.66 -19.97 16.06
C LYS A 189 -11.93 -20.70 17.18
N MET A 190 -10.66 -20.36 17.45
CA MET A 190 -9.88 -21.00 18.49
C MET A 190 -10.40 -20.62 19.87
N LYS A 191 -10.51 -21.62 20.75
CA LYS A 191 -11.04 -21.47 22.10
C LYS A 191 -10.10 -22.06 23.15
N ASP A 192 -10.17 -21.51 24.36
CA ASP A 192 -9.54 -22.13 25.54
C ASP A 192 -10.30 -23.39 25.98
N THR A 193 -9.76 -24.09 26.98
CA THR A 193 -10.38 -25.28 27.58
C THR A 193 -11.73 -25.00 28.25
N SER A 194 -12.01 -23.73 28.55
CA SER A 194 -13.26 -23.25 29.14
C SER A 194 -14.29 -22.83 28.09
N GLY A 195 -13.96 -22.89 26.79
CA GLY A 195 -14.84 -22.57 25.67
C GLY A 195 -14.86 -21.09 25.25
N ASN A 196 -14.00 -20.24 25.82
CA ASN A 196 -13.90 -18.82 25.45
C ASN A 196 -13.00 -18.65 24.23
N TYR A 197 -13.34 -17.72 23.33
CA TYR A 197 -12.50 -17.42 22.17
C TYR A 197 -11.16 -16.79 22.58
N LEU A 198 -10.08 -17.26 21.96
CA LEU A 198 -8.72 -16.78 22.24
C LEU A 198 -8.41 -15.45 21.56
N LEU A 199 -8.92 -15.26 20.33
CA LEU A 199 -8.66 -14.07 19.54
C LEU A 199 -9.58 -12.93 19.95
N LYS A 200 -8.98 -11.82 20.38
CA LYS A 200 -9.62 -10.55 20.68
C LYS A 200 -9.01 -9.50 19.77
N VAL A 201 -9.80 -9.02 18.83
CA VAL A 201 -9.40 -8.01 17.85
C VAL A 201 -10.42 -6.88 17.84
N ASP A 202 -9.94 -5.67 17.70
CA ASP A 202 -10.76 -4.49 17.44
C ASP A 202 -10.62 -4.13 15.97
N LYS A 203 -11.76 -4.20 15.26
CA LYS A 203 -11.83 -3.95 13.82
C LYS A 203 -11.81 -2.47 13.46
N GLU A 204 -12.19 -1.59 14.38
CA GLU A 204 -12.22 -0.14 14.17
C GLU A 204 -10.83 0.43 14.32
N THR A 205 -10.13 0.08 15.40
CA THR A 205 -8.75 0.50 15.65
C THR A 205 -7.74 -0.31 14.85
N GLY A 206 -8.08 -1.54 14.46
CA GLY A 206 -7.17 -2.47 13.82
C GLY A 206 -6.10 -2.96 14.79
N THR A 207 -6.46 -3.32 16.03
CA THR A 207 -5.54 -3.81 17.06
C THR A 207 -5.98 -5.18 17.60
N SER A 208 -5.11 -5.83 18.39
CA SER A 208 -5.44 -7.08 19.08
C SER A 208 -4.98 -7.04 20.53
N GLU A 209 -5.80 -7.53 21.45
CA GLU A 209 -5.38 -7.78 22.85
C GLU A 209 -4.69 -9.14 23.00
N THR A 210 -4.84 -10.04 22.02
CA THR A 210 -4.26 -11.39 22.04
C THR A 210 -2.78 -11.37 21.67
N PHE A 211 -2.40 -10.46 20.79
CA PHE A 211 -1.04 -10.30 20.29
C PHE A 211 -0.49 -8.94 20.70
N PHE A 212 0.77 -8.93 21.13
CA PHE A 212 1.47 -7.69 21.45
C PHE A 212 1.96 -7.01 20.16
N VAL A 213 1.03 -6.43 19.41
CA VAL A 213 1.27 -5.79 18.11
C VAL A 213 0.55 -4.44 18.05
N ASP A 214 1.15 -3.49 17.32
CA ASP A 214 0.62 -2.14 17.13
C ASP A 214 -0.50 -2.10 16.09
N ASN A 215 -0.44 -2.98 15.08
CA ASN A 215 -1.45 -3.08 14.04
C ASN A 215 -1.81 -4.54 13.75
N PHE A 216 -3.10 -4.83 13.60
CA PHE A 216 -3.67 -6.10 13.19
C PHE A 216 -4.55 -5.89 11.96
N LEU A 217 -4.09 -6.37 10.80
CA LEU A 217 -4.77 -6.20 9.51
C LEU A 217 -5.25 -7.53 8.95
N ILE A 218 -6.48 -7.54 8.45
CA ILE A 218 -7.05 -8.66 7.70
C ILE A 218 -7.08 -8.28 6.23
N VAL A 219 -6.47 -9.11 5.37
CA VAL A 219 -6.42 -8.90 3.93
C VAL A 219 -7.04 -10.08 3.18
N ASP A 220 -7.51 -9.82 1.96
CA ASP A 220 -7.96 -10.89 1.06
C ASP A 220 -6.84 -11.92 0.85
N ASP A 221 -7.17 -13.20 0.79
CA ASP A 221 -6.21 -14.29 0.60
C ASP A 221 -5.27 -14.04 -0.59
N THR A 222 -5.80 -13.47 -1.68
CA THR A 222 -5.01 -13.17 -2.90
C THR A 222 -3.96 -12.09 -2.71
N THR A 223 -3.96 -11.40 -1.57
CA THR A 223 -2.93 -10.43 -1.18
C THR A 223 -1.66 -11.16 -0.70
N LEU A 224 -1.81 -12.28 0.01
CA LEU A 224 -0.71 -13.03 0.62
C LEU A 224 -0.49 -14.42 0.02
N GLY A 225 -1.29 -14.84 -0.95
CA GLY A 225 -1.20 -16.16 -1.58
C GLY A 225 -2.35 -16.40 -2.55
N ASN A 226 -2.88 -17.61 -2.56
CA ASN A 226 -4.07 -17.99 -3.31
C ASN A 226 -5.30 -18.07 -2.40
N LYS A 227 -6.49 -18.05 -3.01
CA LYS A 227 -7.75 -18.22 -2.27
C LYS A 227 -7.73 -19.53 -1.45
N GLY A 228 -8.00 -19.43 -0.15
CA GLY A 228 -7.97 -20.55 0.79
C GLY A 228 -6.65 -20.70 1.57
N ASP A 229 -5.58 -20.02 1.12
CA ASP A 229 -4.28 -20.07 1.77
C ASP A 229 -4.33 -19.37 3.14
N LYS A 230 -3.81 -20.05 4.15
CA LYS A 230 -3.74 -19.54 5.53
C LYS A 230 -2.33 -19.01 5.74
N LYS A 231 -2.15 -17.72 5.44
CA LYS A 231 -0.85 -17.06 5.46
C LYS A 231 -0.94 -15.77 6.25
N GLY A 232 0.21 -15.31 6.71
CA GLY A 232 0.33 -14.03 7.39
C GLY A 232 1.69 -13.41 7.19
N PHE A 233 1.86 -12.21 7.71
CA PHE A 233 3.13 -11.52 7.86
C PHE A 233 3.14 -10.90 9.27
N ILE A 234 4.26 -11.05 9.97
CA ILE A 234 4.49 -10.39 11.26
C ILE A 234 5.81 -9.63 11.16
N GLY A 235 5.77 -8.31 11.35
CA GLY A 235 6.96 -7.49 11.27
C GLY A 235 6.67 -6.00 11.17
N ASP A 236 7.74 -5.24 10.96
CA ASP A 236 7.72 -3.79 10.79
C ASP A 236 7.48 -3.44 9.33
N LEU A 237 6.24 -3.08 8.99
CA LEU A 237 5.85 -2.79 7.60
C LEU A 237 6.52 -1.52 7.05
N GLU A 238 6.80 -0.53 7.90
CA GLU A 238 7.37 0.76 7.50
C GLU A 238 8.81 0.57 7.01
N ASN A 239 9.61 -0.20 7.75
CA ASN A 239 11.00 -0.47 7.40
C ASN A 239 11.16 -1.66 6.43
N PHE A 240 10.24 -2.64 6.46
CA PHE A 240 10.32 -3.80 5.55
C PHE A 240 10.00 -3.41 4.11
N VAL A 241 9.00 -2.55 3.88
CA VAL A 241 8.53 -2.18 2.54
C VAL A 241 8.59 -0.68 2.30
N THR A 242 9.20 -0.28 1.18
CA THR A 242 9.07 1.08 0.66
C THR A 242 8.36 1.08 -0.70
N LEU A 243 7.36 1.94 -0.83
CA LEU A 243 6.63 2.23 -2.06
C LEU A 243 7.13 3.55 -2.67
N PHE A 244 7.72 3.47 -3.85
CA PHE A 244 8.18 4.63 -4.61
C PHE A 244 7.07 5.08 -5.57
N ASP A 245 6.37 6.17 -5.25
CA ASP A 245 5.22 6.67 -6.01
C ASP A 245 5.62 7.86 -6.88
N ARG A 246 5.34 7.79 -8.19
CA ARG A 246 5.63 8.91 -9.10
C ARG A 246 4.62 10.06 -8.97
N LYS A 247 3.48 9.85 -8.29
CA LYS A 247 2.39 10.83 -8.09
C LYS A 247 1.95 11.54 -9.37
N LYS A 248 2.00 10.82 -10.49
CA LYS A 248 1.57 11.24 -11.82
C LYS A 248 0.52 10.28 -12.34
N ASP A 249 -0.63 10.24 -11.67
CA ASP A 249 -1.77 9.47 -12.16
C ASP A 249 -2.35 10.15 -13.39
N THR A 250 -2.57 9.40 -14.46
CA THR A 250 -3.04 9.97 -15.72
C THR A 250 -4.22 9.20 -16.28
N LEU A 251 -5.10 9.88 -17.00
CA LEU A 251 -6.21 9.32 -17.74
C LEU A 251 -5.99 9.43 -19.24
N SER A 252 -6.46 8.45 -19.99
CA SER A 252 -6.47 8.50 -21.45
C SER A 252 -7.68 7.77 -22.01
N TRP A 253 -8.33 8.34 -23.02
CA TRP A 253 -9.29 7.61 -23.84
C TRP A 253 -8.57 6.84 -24.95
N VAL A 254 -8.80 5.53 -25.02
CA VAL A 254 -8.23 4.66 -26.06
C VAL A 254 -9.34 4.04 -26.91
N ASN A 255 -9.12 3.88 -28.21
CA ASN A 255 -10.04 3.13 -29.07
C ASN A 255 -10.01 1.65 -28.66
N ALA A 256 -11.18 1.03 -28.52
CA ALA A 256 -11.24 -0.42 -28.35
C ALA A 256 -11.08 -1.09 -29.73
N ASN A 257 -10.09 -1.97 -29.88
CA ASN A 257 -9.85 -2.67 -31.14
C ASN A 257 -10.93 -3.72 -31.46
N ASP A 258 -11.64 -4.22 -30.43
CA ASP A 258 -12.57 -5.35 -30.56
C ASP A 258 -14.06 -4.96 -30.57
N TYR A 259 -14.38 -3.68 -30.34
CA TYR A 259 -15.76 -3.16 -30.30
C TYR A 259 -15.81 -1.69 -30.73
N PHE A 260 -16.91 -1.25 -31.34
CA PHE A 260 -17.13 0.17 -31.63
C PHE A 260 -17.25 0.96 -30.32
N GLY A 261 -16.22 1.74 -29.97
CA GLY A 261 -16.23 2.62 -28.78
C GLY A 261 -14.85 2.98 -28.23
N LYS A 262 -14.77 4.07 -27.46
CA LYS A 262 -13.58 4.44 -26.69
C LYS A 262 -13.68 3.94 -25.25
N ARG A 263 -12.55 3.70 -24.59
CA ARG A 263 -12.46 3.28 -23.18
C ARG A 263 -11.58 4.24 -22.39
N LEU A 264 -12.03 4.66 -21.21
CA LEU A 264 -11.23 5.47 -20.30
C LEU A 264 -10.26 4.56 -19.53
N ILE A 265 -8.97 4.87 -19.60
CA ILE A 265 -7.90 4.11 -18.96
C ILE A 265 -7.25 4.97 -17.87
N LEU A 266 -7.16 4.43 -16.66
CA LEU A 266 -6.36 4.96 -15.57
C LEU A 266 -4.95 4.39 -15.65
N HIS A 267 -3.95 5.24 -15.46
CA HIS A 267 -2.54 4.90 -15.37
C HIS A 267 -1.96 5.42 -14.06
N THR A 268 -1.33 4.54 -13.28
CA THR A 268 -0.56 4.90 -12.07
C THR A 268 0.84 4.31 -12.18
N ARG A 269 1.83 4.97 -11.57
CA ARG A 269 3.24 4.57 -11.69
C ARG A 269 3.91 4.52 -10.34
N PHE A 270 4.34 3.33 -9.94
CA PHE A 270 5.05 3.11 -8.69
C PHE A 270 5.92 1.85 -8.76
N ASP A 271 6.82 1.71 -7.80
CA ASP A 271 7.54 0.47 -7.52
C ASP A 271 7.38 0.14 -6.03
N VAL A 272 7.46 -1.14 -5.68
CA VAL A 272 7.43 -1.59 -4.29
C VAL A 272 8.65 -2.46 -4.06
N LYS A 273 9.38 -2.16 -2.98
CA LYS A 273 10.65 -2.80 -2.69
C LYS A 273 10.72 -3.27 -1.25
N LYS A 274 11.31 -4.45 -1.08
CA LYS A 274 11.85 -4.89 0.21
C LYS A 274 13.07 -4.02 0.53
N VAL A 275 13.15 -3.47 1.74
CA VAL A 275 14.28 -2.65 2.18
C VAL A 275 15.04 -3.35 3.29
N GLU A 276 14.50 -3.41 4.50
CA GLU A 276 15.10 -4.17 5.59
C GLU A 276 14.58 -5.61 5.60
N GLU A 277 15.44 -6.59 5.36
CA GLU A 277 14.99 -7.99 5.24
C GLU A 277 14.72 -8.67 6.59
N ASP A 278 15.46 -8.27 7.62
CA ASP A 278 15.48 -8.94 8.93
C ASP A 278 14.45 -8.39 9.93
N CYS A 279 13.49 -7.58 9.48
CA CYS A 279 12.45 -6.98 10.32
C CYS A 279 11.03 -7.54 10.07
N GLY A 280 10.93 -8.72 9.44
CA GLY A 280 9.64 -9.38 9.24
C GLY A 280 9.72 -10.85 8.85
N TYR A 281 8.66 -11.59 9.19
CA TYR A 281 8.50 -13.01 8.92
C TYR A 281 7.20 -13.28 8.16
N PHE A 282 7.28 -14.13 7.14
CA PHE A 282 6.11 -14.62 6.42
C PHE A 282 5.61 -15.92 7.06
N ILE A 283 4.33 -15.95 7.40
CA ILE A 283 3.72 -17.03 8.17
C ILE A 283 3.03 -18.02 7.24
N GLN A 284 3.31 -19.30 7.46
CA GLN A 284 2.55 -20.39 6.88
C GLN A 284 1.84 -21.16 7.99
N TRP A 285 0.52 -21.11 7.97
CA TRP A 285 -0.29 -21.85 8.93
C TRP A 285 -0.52 -23.28 8.44
N ASN A 286 -0.21 -24.26 9.30
CA ASN A 286 -0.39 -25.69 9.04
C ASN A 286 -1.52 -26.30 9.87
#